data_AF-A0A7C0XU34-F1
#
_entry.id   AF-A0A7C0XU34-F1
#
_cell.length_a   1.000
_cell.length_b   1.000
_cell.length_c   1.000
_cell.angle_alpha   90.00
_cell.angle_beta   90.00
_cell.angle_gamma   90.00
#
_symmetry.space_group_name_H-M   'P 1'
#
loop_
_entity.id
_entity.type
_entity.pdbx_description
1 polymer ?
#
loop_
_entity_poly.entity_id
_entity_poly.type
_entity_poly.pdbx_seq_one_letter_code
_entity_poly.pdbx_strand_id
1 'polypeptide(L)'
;MVNAIDIHPCICRWKYPPTGEYIYTIAFGSDDLTSCMKAAAGIVGGFNDCASDCESCCSEYCANAVEDPNAGIIGCRVLIPIFRSGCVESCKSSCKIKESINNIKAIILYIALILAGIMFLVFAYKFITSANPEDRNEAKKGLLYVILALLIIGIADPLINVMLPEPKPESDIGLVLYSALVVRGYDGKGKGEVFPLDPKLEDPKLSDNLVGNDPQTVQYLCLDPDYCANVKVCLYDGENFEDLITTISGVCAPDTDTCCYTYSDRKPSSIKIIDAGESC
;
A
#
# COMPACT_ATOMS: atom_id res chain seq x y z
N MET A 1 19.66 8.29 -29.61
CA MET A 1 19.02 9.25 -28.69
C MET A 1 17.97 8.47 -27.92
N VAL A 2 18.20 8.23 -26.62
CA VAL A 2 17.19 7.65 -25.74
C VAL A 2 16.35 8.84 -25.27
N ASN A 3 15.08 8.89 -25.65
CA ASN A 3 14.17 9.89 -25.09
C ASN A 3 14.04 9.55 -23.60
N ALA A 4 14.52 10.44 -22.73
CA ALA A 4 14.23 10.34 -21.31
C ALA A 4 12.71 10.39 -21.16
N ILE A 5 12.12 9.30 -20.66
CA ILE A 5 10.70 9.27 -20.31
C ILE A 5 10.60 10.08 -19.02
N ASP A 6 10.00 11.26 -19.09
CA ASP A 6 9.66 12.03 -17.90
C ASP A 6 8.50 11.32 -17.21
N ILE A 7 8.83 10.58 -16.14
CA ILE A 7 7.82 9.92 -15.29
C ILE A 7 7.62 10.81 -14.08
N HIS A 8 6.44 11.41 -13.99
CA HIS A 8 6.02 12.22 -12.86
C HIS A 8 5.42 11.29 -11.79
N PRO A 9 6.03 11.15 -10.61
CA PRO A 9 5.41 10.37 -9.56
C PRO A 9 4.35 11.23 -8.84
N CYS A 10 3.25 10.61 -8.42
CA CYS A 10 2.26 11.24 -7.55
C CYS A 10 2.33 10.61 -6.16
N ILE A 11 2.57 11.43 -5.13
CA ILE A 11 2.35 11.02 -3.74
C ILE A 11 0.90 11.28 -3.40
N CYS A 12 0.23 10.25 -2.91
CA CYS A 12 -1.07 10.40 -2.29
C CYS A 12 -0.98 9.98 -0.83
N ARG A 13 -1.46 10.86 0.05
CA ARG A 13 -1.74 10.53 1.45
C ARG A 13 -3.19 10.09 1.54
N TRP A 14 -3.46 8.96 2.16
CA TRP A 14 -4.83 8.49 2.33
C TRP A 14 -4.95 7.79 3.68
N LYS A 15 -6.17 7.66 4.17
CA LYS A 15 -6.43 6.99 5.45
C LYS A 15 -6.85 5.55 5.18
N TYR A 16 -6.17 4.58 5.76
CA TYR A 16 -6.57 3.18 5.67
C TYR A 16 -7.81 2.95 6.54
N PRO A 17 -9.00 2.71 5.96
CA PRO A 17 -10.23 2.66 6.75
C PRO A 17 -10.22 1.60 7.88
N PRO A 18 -9.63 0.40 7.71
CA PRO A 18 -9.63 -0.63 8.76
C PRO A 18 -8.86 -0.25 10.03
N THR A 19 -7.72 0.47 9.92
CA THR A 19 -6.89 0.84 11.10
C THR A 19 -6.98 2.32 11.45
N GLY A 20 -7.39 3.17 10.50
CA GLY A 20 -7.38 4.62 10.61
C GLY A 20 -6.01 5.27 10.41
N GLU A 21 -4.97 4.49 10.10
CA GLU A 21 -3.61 4.98 9.86
C GLU A 21 -3.50 5.72 8.53
N TYR A 22 -2.60 6.69 8.44
CA TYR A 22 -2.31 7.37 7.17
C TYR A 22 -1.21 6.63 6.42
N ILE A 23 -1.43 6.44 5.13
CA ILE A 23 -0.51 5.76 4.23
C ILE A 23 -0.15 6.70 3.09
N TYR A 24 1.12 6.67 2.71
CA TYR A 24 1.63 7.37 1.55
C TYR A 24 1.84 6.36 0.42
N THR A 25 1.20 6.60 -0.72
CA THR A 25 1.39 5.80 -1.92
C THR A 25 2.02 6.65 -2.99
N ILE A 26 3.09 6.13 -3.59
CA ILE A 26 3.75 6.72 -4.75
C ILE A 26 3.27 5.97 -5.98
N ALA A 27 2.53 6.64 -6.85
CA ALA A 27 2.18 6.10 -8.16
C ALA A 27 3.09 6.70 -9.21
N PHE A 28 3.59 5.84 -10.10
CA PHE A 28 4.27 6.25 -11.32
C PHE A 28 3.29 6.01 -12.46
N GLY A 29 2.91 7.07 -13.19
CA GLY A 29 1.92 6.86 -14.24
C GLY A 29 1.53 8.13 -14.97
N SER A 30 1.91 8.15 -16.25
CA SER A 30 1.54 9.11 -17.29
C SER A 30 2.12 10.52 -17.18
N ASP A 31 2.12 11.14 -18.35
CA ASP A 31 2.54 12.50 -18.65
C ASP A 31 1.52 13.54 -18.13
N ASP A 32 0.45 13.12 -17.45
CA ASP A 32 -0.66 13.96 -17.03
C ASP A 32 -1.14 13.67 -15.60
N LEU A 33 -1.46 14.74 -14.88
CA LEU A 33 -1.89 14.67 -13.49
C LEU A 33 -3.16 13.82 -13.28
N THR A 34 -4.04 13.70 -14.28
CA THR A 34 -5.30 12.95 -14.15
C THR A 34 -5.03 11.45 -14.15
N SER A 35 -4.20 10.93 -15.04
CA SER A 35 -3.92 9.49 -15.04
C SER A 35 -2.99 9.09 -13.90
N CYS A 36 -2.07 9.97 -13.49
CA CYS A 36 -1.28 9.77 -12.28
C CYS A 36 -2.18 9.67 -11.03
N MET A 37 -3.20 10.54 -10.94
CA MET A 37 -4.24 10.47 -9.91
C MET A 37 -5.03 9.17 -9.95
N LYS A 38 -5.43 8.72 -11.14
CA LYS A 38 -6.13 7.44 -11.29
C LYS A 38 -5.27 6.25 -10.90
N ALA A 39 -3.97 6.29 -11.20
CA ALA A 39 -3.03 5.23 -10.82
C ALA A 39 -2.90 5.15 -9.29
N ALA A 40 -2.69 6.28 -8.61
CA ALA A 40 -2.63 6.31 -7.16
C ALA A 40 -3.96 5.91 -6.50
N ALA A 41 -5.08 6.42 -7.01
CA ALA A 41 -6.40 5.98 -6.57
C ALA A 41 -6.61 4.48 -6.80
N GLY A 42 -6.05 3.94 -7.88
CA GLY A 42 -6.05 2.51 -8.20
C GLY A 42 -5.38 1.68 -7.11
N ILE A 43 -4.25 2.15 -6.59
CA ILE A 43 -3.54 1.51 -5.47
C ILE A 43 -4.42 1.53 -4.21
N VAL A 44 -4.96 2.70 -3.84
CA VAL A 44 -5.85 2.85 -2.66
C VAL A 44 -7.05 1.92 -2.74
N GLY A 45 -7.72 1.89 -3.90
CA GLY A 45 -8.84 1.01 -4.16
C GLY A 45 -8.45 -0.47 -4.13
N GLY A 46 -7.21 -0.82 -4.48
CA GLY A 46 -6.70 -2.19 -4.43
C GLY A 46 -6.62 -2.79 -3.02
N PHE A 47 -6.37 -1.94 -2.01
CA PHE A 47 -6.24 -2.33 -0.60
C PHE A 47 -7.57 -2.51 0.15
N ASN A 48 -8.71 -2.41 -0.54
CA ASN A 48 -10.01 -2.64 0.07
C ASN A 48 -10.13 -4.06 0.67
N ASP A 49 -10.94 -4.19 1.71
CA ASP A 49 -11.33 -5.44 2.38
C ASP A 49 -12.71 -5.95 1.94
N CYS A 50 -13.30 -5.38 0.90
CA CYS A 50 -14.61 -5.77 0.39
C CYS A 50 -14.60 -7.20 -0.18
N ALA A 51 -15.47 -8.06 0.37
CA ALA A 51 -15.62 -9.46 -0.06
C ALA A 51 -16.92 -9.72 -0.83
N SER A 52 -17.94 -8.87 -0.65
CA SER A 52 -19.25 -8.93 -1.31
C SER A 52 -19.86 -7.53 -1.38
N ASP A 53 -20.97 -7.39 -2.12
CA ASP A 53 -21.67 -6.11 -2.34
C ASP A 53 -20.72 -4.97 -2.76
N CYS A 54 -19.95 -5.23 -3.82
CA CYS A 54 -18.86 -4.35 -4.26
C CYS A 54 -19.31 -2.92 -4.61
N GLU A 55 -20.59 -2.68 -4.84
CA GLU A 55 -21.10 -1.33 -5.11
C GLU A 55 -21.15 -0.48 -3.84
N SER A 56 -21.79 -0.99 -2.78
CA SER A 56 -21.94 -0.24 -1.53
C SER A 56 -20.61 -0.17 -0.78
N CYS A 57 -19.92 -1.30 -0.64
CA CYS A 57 -18.68 -1.41 0.13
C CYS A 57 -17.58 -0.53 -0.45
N CYS A 58 -17.36 -0.55 -1.77
CA CYS A 58 -16.34 0.28 -2.39
C CYS A 58 -16.65 1.78 -2.33
N SER A 59 -17.93 2.15 -2.41
CA SER A 59 -18.33 3.55 -2.28
C SER A 59 -18.03 4.08 -0.88
N GLU A 60 -18.33 3.29 0.16
CA GLU A 60 -18.05 3.61 1.56
C GLU A 60 -16.55 3.61 1.86
N TYR A 61 -15.83 2.55 1.46
CA TYR A 61 -14.38 2.44 1.64
C TYR A 61 -13.65 3.65 1.03
N CYS A 62 -13.95 3.99 -0.23
CA CYS A 62 -13.31 5.12 -0.90
C CYS A 62 -13.78 6.47 -0.36
N ALA A 63 -14.97 6.58 0.21
CA ALA A 63 -15.37 7.80 0.92
C ALA A 63 -14.51 7.97 2.18
N ASN A 64 -14.38 6.93 3.00
CA ASN A 64 -13.58 6.97 4.23
C ASN A 64 -12.08 7.16 3.98
N ALA A 65 -11.56 6.58 2.89
CA ALA A 65 -10.15 6.67 2.55
C ALA A 65 -9.72 8.04 2.01
N VAL A 66 -10.63 8.74 1.32
CA VAL A 66 -10.33 9.93 0.50
C VAL A 66 -10.94 11.21 1.05
N GLU A 67 -12.10 11.14 1.70
CA GLU A 67 -12.84 12.33 2.18
C GLU A 67 -12.40 12.78 3.57
N ASP A 68 -11.46 12.07 4.21
CA ASP A 68 -10.81 12.58 5.42
C ASP A 68 -10.13 13.93 5.07
N PRO A 69 -10.32 15.00 5.86
CA PRO A 69 -9.79 16.31 5.55
C PRO A 69 -8.25 16.36 5.50
N ASN A 70 -7.57 15.34 6.02
CA ASN A 70 -6.12 15.16 5.93
C ASN A 70 -5.71 14.11 4.87
N ALA A 71 -6.68 13.47 4.20
CA ALA A 71 -6.45 12.63 3.04
C ALA A 71 -6.49 13.45 1.74
N GLY A 72 -5.79 12.96 0.73
CA GLY A 72 -5.66 13.58 -0.58
C GLY A 72 -4.20 13.64 -1.06
N ILE A 73 -4.02 14.16 -2.27
CA ILE A 73 -2.69 14.57 -2.71
C ILE A 73 -2.23 15.73 -1.83
N ILE A 74 -1.02 15.60 -1.27
CA ILE A 74 -0.31 16.71 -0.65
C ILE A 74 -0.23 17.83 -1.69
N GLY A 75 -0.98 18.91 -1.48
CA GLY A 75 -1.01 20.07 -2.38
C GLY A 75 -2.10 20.10 -3.47
N CYS A 76 -3.03 19.11 -3.57
CA CYS A 76 -4.09 19.17 -4.59
C CYS A 76 -5.47 18.65 -4.14
N ARG A 77 -6.28 19.51 -3.50
CA ARG A 77 -7.66 19.22 -3.10
C ARG A 77 -8.70 19.28 -4.24
N VAL A 78 -8.39 19.92 -5.37
CA VAL A 78 -9.37 20.17 -6.45
C VAL A 78 -9.74 18.87 -7.20
N LEU A 79 -8.91 17.83 -7.10
CA LEU A 79 -9.02 16.60 -7.87
C LEU A 79 -9.64 15.42 -7.09
N ILE A 80 -10.25 15.67 -5.93
CA ILE A 80 -10.93 14.66 -5.10
C ILE A 80 -11.96 13.83 -5.92
N PRO A 81 -12.79 14.40 -6.80
CA PRO A 81 -13.77 13.62 -7.56
C PRO A 81 -13.12 12.58 -8.49
N ILE A 82 -12.00 12.95 -9.12
CA ILE A 82 -11.26 12.07 -10.02
C ILE A 82 -10.61 10.94 -9.21
N PHE A 83 -9.98 11.29 -8.09
CA PHE A 83 -9.38 10.30 -7.19
C PHE A 83 -10.41 9.31 -6.66
N ARG A 84 -11.55 9.81 -6.17
CA ARG A 84 -12.65 8.95 -5.69
C ARG A 84 -13.15 8.00 -6.77
N SER A 85 -13.32 8.49 -8.01
CA SER A 85 -13.77 7.65 -9.13
C SER A 85 -12.78 6.52 -9.45
N GLY A 86 -11.48 6.81 -9.48
CA GLY A 86 -10.44 5.80 -9.73
C GLY A 86 -10.33 4.78 -8.59
N CYS A 87 -10.50 5.23 -7.34
CA CYS A 87 -10.53 4.36 -6.17
C CYS A 87 -11.69 3.37 -6.25
N VAL A 88 -12.89 3.87 -6.53
CA VAL A 88 -14.11 3.04 -6.61
C VAL A 88 -14.00 2.03 -7.76
N GLU A 89 -13.49 2.43 -8.92
CA GLU A 89 -13.31 1.54 -10.07
C GLU A 89 -12.33 0.41 -9.76
N SER A 90 -11.16 0.74 -9.19
CA SER A 90 -10.17 -0.26 -8.79
C SER A 90 -10.67 -1.17 -7.67
N CYS A 91 -11.33 -0.59 -6.67
CA CYS A 91 -11.95 -1.35 -5.59
C CYS A 91 -12.96 -2.37 -6.12
N LYS A 92 -13.86 -1.96 -7.02
CA LYS A 92 -14.84 -2.87 -7.62
C LYS A 92 -14.17 -4.00 -8.40
N SER A 93 -13.08 -3.71 -9.11
CA SER A 93 -12.32 -4.72 -9.83
C SER A 93 -11.72 -5.76 -8.86
N SER A 94 -11.02 -5.30 -7.82
CA SER A 94 -10.42 -6.14 -6.78
C SER A 94 -11.49 -6.95 -6.01
N CYS A 95 -12.60 -6.31 -5.62
CA CYS A 95 -13.72 -6.94 -4.95
C CYS A 95 -14.37 -8.05 -5.79
N LYS A 96 -14.62 -7.81 -7.09
CA LYS A 96 -15.17 -8.84 -8.00
C LYS A 96 -14.26 -10.06 -8.14
N ILE A 97 -12.94 -9.84 -8.11
CA ILE A 97 -11.97 -10.93 -8.13
C ILE A 97 -12.07 -11.73 -6.82
N LYS A 98 -12.11 -11.07 -5.66
CA LYS A 98 -12.30 -11.73 -4.36
C LYS A 98 -13.62 -12.51 -4.29
N GLU A 99 -14.71 -11.91 -4.73
CA GLU A 99 -16.03 -12.56 -4.81
C GLU A 99 -15.98 -13.80 -5.72
N SER A 100 -15.34 -13.70 -6.88
CA SER A 100 -15.17 -14.82 -7.81
C SER A 100 -14.34 -15.96 -7.19
N ILE A 101 -13.26 -15.63 -6.48
CA ILE A 101 -12.44 -16.61 -5.77
C ILE A 101 -13.27 -17.32 -4.69
N ASN A 102 -14.03 -16.58 -3.89
CA ASN A 102 -14.90 -17.13 -2.86
C ASN A 102 -15.99 -18.05 -3.46
N ASN A 103 -16.58 -17.66 -4.58
CA ASN A 103 -17.56 -18.47 -5.29
C ASN A 103 -16.96 -19.76 -5.84
N ILE A 104 -15.78 -19.70 -6.47
CA ILE A 104 -15.08 -20.89 -6.98
C ILE A 104 -14.71 -21.83 -5.82
N LYS A 105 -14.17 -21.28 -4.73
CA LYS A 105 -13.85 -22.03 -3.51
C LYS A 105 -15.08 -22.75 -2.96
N ALA A 106 -16.22 -22.05 -2.87
CA ALA A 106 -17.48 -22.64 -2.41
C ALA A 106 -17.93 -23.80 -3.31
N ILE A 107 -17.88 -23.64 -4.64
CA ILE A 107 -18.26 -24.69 -5.60
C ILE A 107 -17.38 -25.94 -5.44
N ILE A 108 -16.07 -25.77 -5.36
CA ILE A 108 -15.13 -26.89 -5.18
C ILE A 108 -15.42 -27.62 -3.86
N LEU A 109 -15.67 -26.87 -2.78
CA LEU A 109 -16.00 -27.44 -1.47
C LEU A 109 -17.33 -28.22 -1.52
N TYR A 110 -18.35 -27.69 -2.19
CA TYR A 110 -19.62 -28.40 -2.37
C TYR A 110 -19.45 -29.71 -3.14
N ILE A 111 -18.68 -29.71 -4.24
CA ILE A 111 -18.41 -30.93 -5.02
C ILE A 111 -17.66 -31.95 -4.16
N ALA A 112 -16.65 -31.52 -3.41
CA ALA A 112 -15.88 -32.38 -2.51
C ALA A 112 -16.78 -33.00 -1.43
N LEU A 113 -17.68 -32.22 -0.83
CA LEU A 113 -18.64 -32.71 0.18
C LEU A 113 -19.63 -33.73 -0.41
N ILE A 114 -20.13 -33.50 -1.63
CA ILE A 114 -21.04 -34.45 -2.31
C ILE A 114 -20.31 -35.77 -2.58
N LEU A 115 -19.10 -35.72 -3.12
CA LEU A 115 -18.29 -36.92 -3.37
C LEU A 115 -17.96 -37.67 -2.08
N ALA A 116 -17.57 -36.95 -1.02
CA ALA A 116 -17.34 -37.52 0.30
C ALA A 116 -18.61 -38.19 0.84
N GLY A 117 -19.78 -37.55 0.69
CA GLY A 117 -21.07 -38.11 1.08
C GLY A 117 -21.42 -39.41 0.34
N ILE A 118 -21.21 -39.45 -0.98
CA ILE A 118 -21.44 -40.66 -1.79
C ILE A 118 -20.49 -41.78 -1.36
N MET A 119 -19.19 -41.49 -1.22
CA MET A 119 -18.21 -42.49 -0.76
C MET A 119 -18.54 -43.01 0.64
N PHE A 120 -18.95 -42.11 1.54
CA PHE A 120 -19.39 -42.48 2.88
C PHE A 120 -20.59 -43.44 2.83
N LEU A 121 -21.60 -43.15 2.01
CA LEU A 121 -22.77 -44.02 1.83
C LEU A 121 -22.39 -45.39 1.25
N VAL A 122 -21.50 -45.43 0.26
CA VAL A 122 -21.03 -46.70 -0.34
C VAL A 122 -20.31 -47.56 0.68
N PHE A 123 -19.39 -47.00 1.47
CA PHE A 123 -18.68 -47.76 2.50
C PHE A 123 -19.58 -48.13 3.68
N ALA A 124 -20.51 -47.25 4.08
CA ALA A 124 -21.50 -47.57 5.11
C ALA A 124 -22.41 -48.72 4.68
N TYR A 125 -22.87 -48.71 3.43
CA TYR A 125 -23.67 -49.80 2.86
C TYR A 125 -22.88 -51.11 2.78
N LYS A 126 -21.63 -51.08 2.26
CA LYS A 126 -20.74 -52.26 2.24
C LYS A 126 -20.47 -52.79 3.65
N PHE A 127 -20.35 -51.90 4.65
CA PHE A 127 -20.15 -52.28 6.04
C PHE A 127 -21.35 -53.03 6.63
N ILE A 128 -22.58 -52.57 6.36
CA ILE A 128 -23.81 -53.20 6.88
C ILE A 128 -24.09 -54.53 6.16
N THR A 129 -23.86 -54.58 4.85
CA THR A 129 -24.23 -55.75 4.03
C THR A 129 -23.17 -56.85 3.96
N SER A 130 -21.94 -56.60 4.44
CA SER A 130 -20.86 -57.58 4.38
C SER A 130 -21.05 -58.74 5.37
N ALA A 131 -21.07 -59.95 4.81
CA ALA A 131 -21.06 -61.20 5.57
C ALA A 131 -19.64 -61.62 5.97
N ASN A 132 -18.63 -61.29 5.15
CA ASN A 132 -17.25 -61.68 5.38
C ASN A 132 -16.52 -60.66 6.28
N PRO A 133 -15.63 -61.13 7.17
CA PRO A 133 -14.86 -60.24 8.06
C PRO A 133 -13.87 -59.36 7.29
N GLU A 134 -13.39 -59.82 6.13
CA GLU A 134 -12.45 -59.08 5.29
C GLU A 134 -13.09 -57.82 4.68
N ASP A 135 -14.27 -57.95 4.07
CA ASP A 135 -15.03 -56.84 3.49
C ASP A 135 -15.41 -55.78 4.54
N ARG A 136 -15.72 -56.22 5.77
CA ARG A 136 -15.99 -55.30 6.89
C ARG A 136 -14.77 -54.47 7.25
N ASN A 137 -13.60 -55.09 7.27
CA ASN A 137 -12.37 -54.39 7.61
C ASN A 137 -11.99 -53.37 6.52
N GLU A 138 -12.19 -53.73 5.26
CA GLU A 138 -12.02 -52.81 4.13
C GLU A 138 -12.99 -51.63 4.21
N ALA A 139 -14.27 -51.88 4.49
CA ALA A 139 -15.27 -50.82 4.63
C ALA A 139 -14.99 -49.88 5.80
N LYS A 140 -14.52 -50.40 6.95
CA LYS A 140 -14.08 -49.58 8.09
C LYS A 140 -12.93 -48.66 7.71
N LYS A 141 -11.92 -49.17 6.99
CA LYS A 141 -10.79 -48.37 6.53
C LYS A 141 -11.25 -47.29 5.54
N GLY A 142 -12.13 -47.63 4.61
CA GLY A 142 -12.73 -46.67 3.68
C GLY A 142 -13.44 -45.53 4.40
N LEU A 143 -14.27 -45.87 5.40
CA LEU A 143 -14.99 -44.88 6.21
C LEU A 143 -14.02 -43.99 7.03
N LEU A 144 -12.95 -44.56 7.59
CA LEU A 144 -11.91 -43.81 8.28
C LEU A 144 -11.21 -42.81 7.34
N TYR A 145 -10.88 -43.23 6.11
CA TYR A 145 -10.24 -42.33 5.14
C TYR A 145 -11.15 -41.17 4.71
N VAL A 146 -12.45 -41.41 4.53
CA VAL A 146 -13.40 -40.33 4.23
C VAL A 146 -13.48 -39.32 5.38
N ILE A 147 -13.54 -39.79 6.63
CA ILE A 147 -13.53 -38.91 7.81
C ILE A 147 -12.23 -38.10 7.87
N LEU A 148 -11.09 -38.75 7.62
CA LEU A 148 -9.78 -38.07 7.62
C LEU A 148 -9.71 -36.99 6.52
N ALA A 149 -10.22 -37.28 5.32
CA ALA A 149 -10.26 -36.32 4.22
C ALA A 149 -11.15 -35.10 4.55
N LEU A 150 -12.33 -35.32 5.13
CA LEU A 150 -13.21 -34.23 5.58
C LEU A 150 -12.56 -33.37 6.66
N LEU A 151 -11.83 -33.99 7.59
CA LEU A 151 -11.10 -33.29 8.63
C LEU A 151 -9.98 -32.42 8.05
N ILE A 152 -9.23 -32.93 7.08
CA ILE A 152 -8.18 -32.14 6.37
C ILE A 152 -8.80 -30.93 5.66
N ILE A 153 -9.92 -31.12 4.95
CA ILE A 153 -10.64 -30.03 4.26
C ILE A 153 -11.13 -28.98 5.27
N GLY A 154 -11.68 -29.42 6.41
CA GLY A 154 -12.18 -28.51 7.45
C GLY A 154 -11.10 -27.65 8.11
N ILE A 155 -9.85 -28.14 8.16
CA ILE A 155 -8.71 -27.41 8.75
C ILE A 155 -8.01 -26.53 7.70
N ALA A 156 -8.17 -26.79 6.41
CA ALA A 156 -7.50 -26.04 5.35
C ALA A 156 -7.85 -24.55 5.35
N ASP A 157 -9.13 -24.21 5.58
CA ASP A 157 -9.61 -22.83 5.58
C ASP A 157 -8.95 -21.92 6.64
N PRO A 158 -8.99 -22.26 7.94
CA PRO A 158 -8.30 -21.47 8.96
C PRO A 158 -6.79 -21.46 8.74
N LEU A 159 -6.21 -22.53 8.19
CA LEU A 159 -4.78 -22.59 7.90
C LEU A 159 -4.38 -21.59 6.80
N ILE A 160 -5.18 -21.46 5.74
CA ILE A 160 -4.95 -20.48 4.68
C ILE A 160 -5.01 -19.05 5.24
N ASN A 161 -5.99 -18.74 6.09
CA ASN A 161 -6.11 -17.40 6.69
C ASN A 161 -4.92 -17.05 7.60
N VAL A 162 -4.30 -18.05 8.24
CA VAL A 162 -3.11 -17.85 9.07
C VAL A 162 -1.83 -17.73 8.22
N MET A 163 -1.72 -18.51 7.14
CA MET A 163 -0.54 -18.51 6.26
C MET A 163 -0.50 -17.34 5.28
N LEU A 164 -1.66 -16.85 4.86
CA LEU A 164 -1.83 -15.71 3.96
C LEU A 164 -2.55 -14.62 4.73
N PRO A 165 -1.87 -13.95 5.69
CA PRO A 165 -2.45 -12.78 6.33
C PRO A 165 -2.82 -11.78 5.24
N GLU A 166 -3.95 -11.11 5.42
CA GLU A 166 -4.37 -10.06 4.49
C GLU A 166 -3.20 -9.09 4.31
N PRO A 167 -2.90 -8.68 3.06
CA PRO A 167 -1.80 -7.78 2.79
C PRO A 167 -2.12 -6.48 3.51
N LYS A 168 -1.50 -6.30 4.68
CA LYS A 168 -1.43 -4.99 5.29
C LYS A 168 -0.53 -4.18 4.35
N PRO A 169 -0.93 -2.96 4.00
CA PRO A 169 0.01 -2.04 3.37
C PRO A 169 1.18 -1.89 4.34
N GLU A 170 2.28 -2.55 4.02
CA GLU A 170 3.54 -2.38 4.74
C GLU A 170 3.99 -0.97 4.36
N SER A 171 3.96 -0.06 5.32
CA SER A 171 4.51 1.28 5.11
C SER A 171 6.03 1.10 5.02
N ASP A 172 6.53 0.80 3.82
CA ASP A 172 7.94 1.02 3.52
C ASP A 172 8.16 2.53 3.64
N ILE A 173 8.66 2.89 4.82
CA ILE A 173 9.05 4.21 5.28
C ILE A 173 10.15 4.68 4.31
N GLY A 174 9.76 5.46 3.30
CA GLY A 174 10.64 6.00 2.28
C GLY A 174 10.58 7.51 2.27
N LEU A 175 11.75 8.17 2.33
CA LEU A 175 11.88 9.59 2.05
C LEU A 175 11.72 9.79 0.55
N VAL A 176 10.78 10.63 0.14
CA VAL A 176 10.56 10.88 -1.28
C VAL A 176 10.80 12.35 -1.59
N LEU A 177 11.82 12.61 -2.40
CA LEU A 177 12.19 13.95 -2.82
C LEU A 177 11.58 14.22 -4.20
N TYR A 178 10.61 15.12 -4.24
CA TYR A 178 9.98 15.57 -5.48
C TYR A 178 10.64 16.82 -6.01
N SER A 179 10.08 17.28 -7.12
CA SER A 179 10.54 18.41 -7.88
C SER A 179 9.35 18.98 -8.63
N ALA A 180 8.79 20.08 -8.15
CA ALA A 180 7.54 20.66 -8.61
C ALA A 180 7.22 21.97 -7.84
N LEU A 181 7.39 23.15 -8.45
CA LEU A 181 6.95 24.42 -7.85
C LEU A 181 5.44 24.35 -7.47
N VAL A 182 5.10 24.40 -6.17
CA VAL A 182 3.71 24.51 -5.68
C VAL A 182 3.25 25.95 -5.89
N VAL A 183 2.93 26.29 -7.14
CA VAL A 183 2.22 27.53 -7.47
C VAL A 183 0.75 27.18 -7.70
N ARG A 184 -0.17 28.09 -7.35
CA ARG A 184 -1.55 28.04 -7.86
C ARG A 184 -1.47 28.01 -9.39
N GLY A 185 -1.67 26.83 -9.99
CA GLY A 185 -1.49 26.60 -11.44
C GLY A 185 -0.45 25.54 -11.82
N TYR A 186 0.01 24.69 -10.89
CA TYR A 186 0.88 23.56 -11.21
C TYR A 186 0.29 22.67 -12.33
N ASP A 187 1.07 22.44 -13.38
CA ASP A 187 0.66 21.74 -14.61
C ASP A 187 1.08 20.25 -14.64
N GLY A 188 1.72 19.77 -13.57
CA GLY A 188 2.12 18.37 -13.43
C GLY A 188 3.53 18.03 -13.92
N LYS A 189 4.37 18.98 -14.36
CA LYS A 189 5.55 18.68 -15.20
C LYS A 189 6.95 18.63 -14.54
N GLY A 190 7.12 18.41 -13.24
CA GLY A 190 8.46 18.35 -12.62
C GLY A 190 9.11 16.95 -12.41
N LYS A 191 10.43 16.82 -12.60
CA LYS A 191 11.16 15.53 -12.55
C LYS A 191 11.53 15.08 -11.13
N GLY A 192 10.87 14.07 -10.55
CA GLY A 192 11.23 13.52 -9.24
C GLY A 192 12.32 12.44 -9.30
N GLU A 193 13.22 12.41 -8.31
CA GLU A 193 14.14 11.29 -8.05
C GLU A 193 13.85 10.72 -6.65
N VAL A 194 13.60 9.41 -6.56
CA VAL A 194 13.36 8.74 -5.28
C VAL A 194 14.71 8.30 -4.71
N PHE A 195 15.05 8.76 -3.52
CA PHE A 195 16.24 8.30 -2.80
C PHE A 195 15.83 7.20 -1.83
N PRO A 196 16.27 5.94 -2.01
CA PRO A 196 16.03 4.92 -1.01
C PRO A 196 16.71 5.36 0.30
N LEU A 197 15.94 5.42 1.40
CA LEU A 197 16.53 5.59 2.72
C LEU A 197 17.36 4.35 3.06
N ASP A 198 18.51 4.55 3.70
CA ASP A 198 19.21 3.43 4.32
C ASP A 198 18.29 2.85 5.41
N PRO A 199 17.95 1.55 5.37
CA PRO A 199 17.06 0.92 6.34
C PRO A 199 17.58 0.97 7.79
N LYS A 200 18.79 1.47 8.04
CA LYS A 200 19.31 1.73 9.39
C LYS A 200 18.84 3.06 10.01
N LEU A 201 18.21 3.94 9.22
CA LEU A 201 17.51 5.13 9.74
C LEU A 201 16.04 4.78 10.06
N GLU A 202 15.84 3.92 11.05
CA GLU A 202 14.52 3.59 11.61
C GLU A 202 14.12 4.61 12.71
N ASP A 203 14.09 5.91 12.40
CA ASP A 203 13.19 6.79 13.17
C ASP A 203 11.91 6.96 12.34
N PRO A 204 10.81 6.26 12.69
CA PRO A 204 9.53 6.34 11.97
C PRO A 204 9.01 7.77 11.84
N LYS A 205 9.41 8.68 12.75
CA LYS A 205 9.01 10.09 12.68
C LYS A 205 9.78 10.88 11.63
N LEU A 206 10.95 10.42 11.17
CA LEU A 206 11.77 11.13 10.18
C LEU A 206 11.17 11.06 8.78
N SER A 207 10.68 9.88 8.40
CA SER A 207 10.12 9.62 7.08
C SER A 207 8.74 10.21 6.86
N ASP A 208 7.92 10.23 7.91
CA ASP A 208 6.56 10.77 7.85
C ASP A 208 6.55 12.28 7.62
N ASN A 209 7.71 12.92 7.82
CA ASN A 209 7.80 14.36 7.84
C ASN A 209 8.51 14.96 6.63
N LEU A 210 9.41 14.28 5.91
CA LEU A 210 10.23 14.94 4.89
C LEU A 210 9.77 14.64 3.44
N VAL A 211 9.41 15.67 2.68
CA VAL A 211 9.04 15.60 1.25
C VAL A 211 9.82 16.65 0.45
N GLY A 212 10.65 16.25 -0.52
CA GLY A 212 11.48 17.18 -1.28
C GLY A 212 10.76 17.89 -2.42
N ASN A 213 11.27 19.02 -2.91
CA ASN A 213 10.73 19.76 -4.05
C ASN A 213 11.81 20.58 -4.81
N ASP A 214 12.45 20.00 -5.84
CA ASP A 214 13.13 20.58 -7.06
C ASP A 214 14.59 20.09 -7.30
N PRO A 215 15.04 19.67 -8.52
CA PRO A 215 16.40 19.20 -8.80
C PRO A 215 17.39 20.34 -9.05
N GLN A 216 16.89 21.58 -9.19
CA GLN A 216 17.68 22.82 -9.30
C GLN A 216 17.56 23.70 -8.05
N THR A 217 16.47 23.58 -7.29
CA THR A 217 16.35 24.12 -5.94
C THR A 217 15.83 23.03 -5.02
N VAL A 218 16.63 22.54 -4.08
CA VAL A 218 16.18 21.48 -3.16
C VAL A 218 15.33 22.10 -2.07
N GLN A 219 14.01 22.05 -2.20
CA GLN A 219 13.13 22.33 -1.07
C GLN A 219 12.91 21.05 -0.29
N TYR A 220 12.85 21.13 1.04
CA TYR A 220 12.41 20.03 1.89
C TYR A 220 11.19 20.51 2.68
N LEU A 221 10.06 19.86 2.46
CA LEU A 221 8.86 20.04 3.24
C LEU A 221 8.96 19.13 4.44
N CYS A 222 8.95 19.72 5.63
CA CYS A 222 8.95 18.99 6.88
C CYS A 222 7.55 19.15 7.53
N LEU A 223 6.79 18.06 7.69
CA LEU A 223 5.33 18.10 7.96
C LEU A 223 4.97 18.27 9.45
N ASP A 224 5.84 17.92 10.39
CA ASP A 224 5.62 18.05 11.83
C ASP A 224 6.58 19.10 12.44
N PRO A 225 6.10 20.31 12.77
CA PRO A 225 6.93 21.41 13.26
C PRO A 225 7.80 21.05 14.47
N ASP A 226 7.27 20.26 15.41
CA ASP A 226 7.95 19.90 16.65
C ASP A 226 9.09 18.92 16.39
N TYR A 227 8.88 18.02 15.43
CA TYR A 227 9.91 17.10 14.99
C TYR A 227 10.98 17.80 14.16
N CYS A 228 10.57 18.65 13.21
CA CYS A 228 11.47 19.37 12.30
C CYS A 228 12.42 20.34 13.02
N ALA A 229 12.03 20.84 14.19
CA ALA A 229 12.90 21.68 15.03
C ALA A 229 14.16 20.94 15.52
N ASN A 230 14.13 19.61 15.56
CA ASN A 230 15.21 18.76 16.06
C ASN A 230 15.98 18.04 14.95
N VAL A 231 15.72 18.37 13.68
CA VAL A 231 16.33 17.69 12.54
C VAL A 231 17.16 18.68 11.73
N LYS A 232 18.33 18.22 11.30
CA LYS A 232 19.27 18.94 10.45
C LYS A 232 19.46 18.16 9.15
N VAL A 233 19.29 18.84 8.02
CA VAL A 233 19.53 18.25 6.69
C VAL A 233 20.90 18.69 6.19
N CYS A 234 21.81 17.74 6.00
CA CYS A 234 23.15 17.92 5.47
C CYS A 234 23.16 17.57 3.98
N LEU A 235 23.56 18.51 3.14
CA LEU A 235 23.65 18.35 1.69
C LEU A 235 25.11 18.18 1.30
N TYR A 236 25.46 17.14 0.53
CA TYR A 236 26.85 16.87 0.14
C TYR A 236 27.02 16.81 -1.39
N ASP A 237 28.19 17.21 -1.87
CA ASP A 237 28.70 16.99 -3.22
C ASP A 237 29.50 15.68 -3.20
N GLY A 238 29.34 14.80 -4.19
CA GLY A 238 29.88 13.43 -4.16
C GLY A 238 29.05 12.38 -3.38
N GLU A 239 29.26 11.11 -3.74
CA GLU A 239 28.50 9.95 -3.22
C GLU A 239 28.94 9.49 -1.81
N ASN A 240 30.11 9.96 -1.33
CA ASN A 240 30.72 9.50 -0.08
C ASN A 240 30.48 10.42 1.13
N PHE A 241 29.59 11.41 1.04
CA PHE A 241 29.34 12.41 2.09
C PHE A 241 30.60 13.20 2.51
N GLU A 242 31.57 13.39 1.61
CA GLU A 242 32.85 14.04 1.94
C GLU A 242 32.79 15.56 1.77
N ASP A 243 32.04 16.08 0.79
CA ASP A 243 31.99 17.52 0.51
C ASP A 243 30.67 18.12 0.96
N LEU A 244 30.56 18.47 2.25
CA LEU A 244 29.38 19.17 2.78
C LEU A 244 29.17 20.49 2.03
N ILE A 245 28.09 20.58 1.28
CA ILE A 245 27.66 21.78 0.56
C ILE A 245 27.04 22.77 1.53
N THR A 246 26.03 22.34 2.27
CA THR A 246 25.34 23.18 3.23
C THR A 246 24.61 22.37 4.28
N THR A 247 24.19 23.06 5.32
CA THR A 247 23.34 22.55 6.39
C THR A 247 22.08 23.38 6.44
N ILE A 248 20.93 22.70 6.41
CA ILE A 248 19.64 23.37 6.54
C ILE A 248 19.03 23.03 7.90
N SER A 249 18.72 24.08 8.68
CA SER A 249 18.08 24.00 10.00
C SER A 249 17.11 25.18 10.18
N GLY A 250 15.92 24.95 10.72
CA GLY A 250 14.87 25.98 10.74
C GLY A 250 13.59 25.52 11.45
N VAL A 251 12.84 26.49 11.98
CA VAL A 251 11.59 26.24 12.69
C VAL A 251 10.43 26.48 11.72
N CYS A 252 9.62 25.46 11.47
CA CYS A 252 8.39 25.60 10.68
C CYS A 252 7.39 26.47 11.45
N ALA A 253 6.87 27.54 10.84
CA ALA A 253 5.72 28.25 11.38
C ALA A 253 4.44 27.46 11.03
N PRO A 254 3.64 27.01 12.01
CA PRO A 254 2.53 26.08 11.79
C PRO A 254 1.36 26.64 10.94
N ASP A 255 1.28 27.95 10.77
CA ASP A 255 0.12 28.62 10.16
C ASP A 255 0.31 29.00 8.68
N THR A 256 1.43 28.60 8.08
CA THR A 256 1.74 28.92 6.69
C THR A 256 1.93 27.62 5.92
N ASP A 257 1.12 27.38 4.89
CA ASP A 257 1.28 26.30 3.89
C ASP A 257 2.61 26.37 3.09
N THR A 258 3.67 26.92 3.67
CA THR A 258 4.97 27.19 3.04
C THR A 258 6.02 26.19 3.50
N CYS A 259 6.74 25.60 2.53
CA CYS A 259 7.88 24.72 2.75
C CYS A 259 8.89 25.31 3.76
N CYS A 260 9.34 24.51 4.72
CA CYS A 260 10.22 24.98 5.79
C CYS A 260 11.68 25.16 5.37
N TYR A 261 12.09 24.51 4.27
CA TYR A 261 13.46 24.52 3.81
C TYR A 261 13.50 24.77 2.31
N THR A 262 14.14 25.86 1.91
CA THR A 262 14.41 26.17 0.51
C THR A 262 15.91 26.31 0.33
N TYR A 263 16.53 25.42 -0.44
CA TYR A 263 17.92 25.53 -0.84
C TYR A 263 18.01 25.71 -2.35
N SER A 264 18.50 26.84 -2.83
CA SER A 264 18.41 27.23 -4.24
C SER A 264 19.72 27.17 -5.02
N ASP A 265 20.74 26.52 -4.46
CA ASP A 265 22.09 26.45 -5.05
C ASP A 265 22.28 25.12 -5.83
N ARG A 266 23.48 24.55 -5.83
CA ARG A 266 23.84 23.37 -6.65
C ARG A 266 23.16 22.08 -6.18
N LYS A 267 22.69 21.25 -7.11
CA LYS A 267 22.13 19.90 -6.83
C LYS A 267 23.12 19.07 -5.99
N PRO A 268 22.73 18.62 -4.78
CA PRO A 268 23.56 17.72 -3.99
C PRO A 268 23.62 16.33 -4.61
N SER A 269 24.76 15.66 -4.45
CA SER A 269 24.95 14.27 -4.88
C SER A 269 24.48 13.27 -3.82
N SER A 270 24.51 13.66 -2.55
CA SER A 270 24.02 12.85 -1.43
C SER A 270 23.44 13.72 -0.32
N ILE A 271 22.51 13.16 0.46
CA ILE A 271 21.77 13.85 1.51
C ILE A 271 21.84 13.01 2.76
N LYS A 272 22.21 13.62 3.88
CA LYS A 272 22.19 12.99 5.20
C LYS A 272 21.25 13.78 6.11
N ILE A 273 20.40 13.09 6.83
CA ILE A 273 19.51 13.70 7.81
C ILE A 273 19.97 13.24 9.18
N ILE A 274 20.28 14.20 10.06
CA ILE A 274 20.84 13.95 11.39
C ILE A 274 20.07 14.75 12.45
N ASP A 275 20.26 14.39 13.71
CA ASP A 275 19.75 15.19 14.84
C ASP A 275 20.37 16.60 14.79
N ALA A 276 19.60 17.62 15.15
CA ALA A 276 20.07 19.01 15.22
C ALA A 276 21.33 19.18 16.10
N GLY A 277 21.51 18.33 17.11
CA GLY A 277 22.69 18.29 17.98
C GLY A 277 23.94 17.67 17.33
N GLU A 278 23.79 16.95 16.23
CA GLU A 278 24.91 16.30 15.53
C GLU A 278 25.55 17.22 14.48
N SER A 279 26.83 16.96 14.19
CA SER A 279 27.56 17.62 13.13
C SER A 279 27.34 16.90 11.80
N CYS A 280 26.99 17.69 10.78
CA CYS A 280 27.32 17.33 9.40
C CYS A 280 28.86 17.30 9.26
#